data_AF-A0A2H6BC37-F1
#
_entry.id   AF-A0A2H6BC37-F1
#
_cell.length_a   1.000
_cell.length_b   1.000
_cell.length_c   1.000
_cell.angle_alpha   90.00
_cell.angle_beta   90.00
_cell.angle_gamma   90.00
#
_symmetry.space_group_name_H-M   'P 1'
#
loop_
_entity.id
_entity.type
_entity.pdbx_description
1 polymer ?
#
loop_
_entity_poly.entity_id
_entity_poly.type
_entity_poly.pdbx_seq_one_letter_code
_entity_poly.pdbx_strand_id
1 'polypeptide(L)'
;MAGARPLESGRKQAAGPASTEAGVTNDTREITHMTKKVVAFAAVLLLSAAPAVAAEWPSFKSIDTNGNGQIDSVEWRKNSANLKVEQVPTFEAMDANSTNSIDEDEWAAAEKLSQSYAARCREASSSWCKDAK
;
A
#
# COMPACT_ATOMS: atom_id res chain seq x y z
N MET A 1 8.88 -36.82 55.27
CA MET A 1 8.69 -35.52 54.58
C MET A 1 8.76 -35.81 53.09
N ALA A 2 7.74 -36.35 52.42
CA ALA A 2 6.38 -35.87 52.19
C ALA A 2 6.34 -34.49 51.49
N GLY A 3 6.30 -34.55 50.15
CA GLY A 3 5.32 -33.81 49.33
C GLY A 3 5.66 -32.36 48.93
N ALA A 4 6.03 -32.17 47.67
CA ALA A 4 5.71 -30.95 46.93
C ALA A 4 4.93 -31.33 45.65
N ARG A 5 3.84 -30.60 45.43
CA ARG A 5 2.75 -30.79 44.46
C ARG A 5 3.05 -30.11 43.10
N PRO A 6 2.24 -30.39 42.06
CA PRO A 6 2.58 -30.20 40.65
C PRO A 6 2.14 -28.83 40.11
N LEU A 7 2.79 -28.37 39.04
CA LEU A 7 2.32 -27.29 38.18
C LEU A 7 1.88 -27.87 36.83
N GLU A 8 0.64 -27.57 36.50
CA GLU A 8 -0.10 -27.97 35.32
C GLU A 8 -0.04 -26.90 34.22
N SER A 9 -0.33 -27.32 32.99
CA SER A 9 -0.86 -26.52 31.86
C SER A 9 0.13 -26.03 30.81
N GLY A 10 0.43 -26.93 29.86
CA GLY A 10 0.92 -26.60 28.52
C GLY A 10 0.03 -27.25 27.46
N ARG A 11 -0.95 -26.51 26.92
CA ARG A 11 -1.82 -26.96 25.83
C ARG A 11 -1.32 -26.46 24.47
N LYS A 12 -0.78 -27.42 23.70
CA LYS A 12 -0.96 -27.72 22.25
C LYS A 12 -0.95 -26.58 21.21
N GLN A 13 -0.07 -26.76 20.23
CA GLN A 13 -0.21 -26.59 18.76
C GLN A 13 1.11 -27.08 18.13
N ALA A 14 1.24 -27.66 16.95
CA ALA A 14 0.35 -28.22 15.93
C ALA A 14 1.26 -29.10 15.04
N ALA A 15 0.74 -30.18 14.47
CA ALA A 15 1.39 -30.94 13.40
C ALA A 15 0.30 -31.32 12.39
N GLY A 16 0.50 -30.99 11.11
CA GLY A 16 -0.29 -31.54 9.99
C GLY A 16 0.13 -32.99 9.70
N PRO A 17 -0.01 -33.52 8.46
CA PRO A 17 -0.73 -33.04 7.28
C PRO A 17 -1.69 -34.12 6.69
N ALA A 18 -2.53 -33.79 5.70
CA ALA A 18 -2.98 -34.74 4.67
C ALA A 18 -3.74 -34.05 3.53
N SER A 19 -3.22 -34.21 2.31
CA SER A 19 -3.90 -33.98 1.04
C SER A 19 -5.15 -34.87 0.89
N THR A 20 -6.14 -34.43 0.12
CA THR A 20 -6.77 -35.19 -1.00
C THR A 20 -7.97 -34.41 -1.55
N GLU A 21 -8.03 -34.40 -2.87
CA GLU A 21 -8.91 -33.70 -3.79
C GLU A 21 -10.21 -34.50 -3.97
N ALA A 22 -11.38 -33.86 -4.05
CA ALA A 22 -12.55 -34.44 -4.70
C ALA A 22 -13.57 -33.33 -5.02
N GLY A 23 -13.89 -33.22 -6.32
CA GLY A 23 -14.78 -32.21 -6.88
C GLY A 23 -16.17 -32.21 -6.27
N VAL A 24 -16.71 -31.01 -6.06
CA VAL A 24 -18.13 -30.81 -5.79
C VAL A 24 -18.81 -30.59 -7.14
N THR A 25 -19.55 -31.62 -7.53
CA THR A 25 -20.41 -31.68 -8.69
C THR A 25 -21.53 -30.65 -8.60
N ASN A 26 -21.79 -29.99 -9.72
CA ASN A 26 -22.86 -29.04 -9.94
C ASN A 26 -24.22 -29.78 -9.88
N ASP A 27 -24.90 -29.77 -8.72
CA ASP A 27 -26.22 -30.39 -8.56
C ASP A 27 -27.31 -29.32 -8.70
N THR A 28 -27.80 -29.18 -9.93
CA THR A 28 -29.01 -28.45 -10.28
C THR A 28 -30.22 -29.31 -9.92
N ARG A 29 -30.81 -29.09 -8.74
CA ARG A 29 -32.15 -29.61 -8.41
C ARG A 29 -33.05 -28.52 -7.85
N GLU A 30 -33.83 -27.97 -8.78
CA GLU A 30 -35.24 -27.59 -8.68
C GLU A 30 -35.78 -27.16 -7.31
N ILE A 31 -35.73 -25.85 -7.07
CA ILE A 31 -36.50 -25.17 -6.03
C ILE A 31 -37.98 -25.10 -6.45
N THR A 32 -38.73 -26.13 -6.05
CA THR A 32 -40.19 -26.20 -6.19
C THR A 32 -40.88 -25.25 -5.20
N HIS A 33 -41.65 -24.30 -5.74
CA HIS A 33 -42.76 -23.56 -5.13
C HIS A 33 -42.53 -22.85 -3.78
N MET A 34 -42.25 -21.54 -3.83
CA MET A 34 -42.92 -20.61 -2.92
C MET A 34 -43.26 -19.30 -3.66
N THR A 35 -44.53 -19.19 -4.02
CA THR A 35 -45.14 -18.03 -4.68
C THR A 35 -45.22 -16.86 -3.71
N LYS A 36 -44.80 -15.68 -4.19
CA LYS A 36 -45.26 -14.30 -3.87
C LYS A 36 -44.17 -13.37 -3.33
N LYS A 37 -43.93 -12.34 -4.17
CA LYS A 37 -43.22 -11.07 -3.95
C LYS A 37 -41.70 -11.11 -4.12
N VAL A 38 -41.29 -11.13 -5.39
CA VAL A 38 -39.98 -10.62 -5.82
C VAL A 38 -40.01 -9.10 -5.62
N VAL A 39 -39.54 -8.61 -4.47
CA VAL A 39 -39.23 -7.18 -4.32
C VAL A 39 -37.79 -7.01 -4.77
N ALA A 40 -37.65 -6.52 -5.99
CA ALA A 40 -36.38 -6.10 -6.57
C ALA A 40 -35.77 -4.99 -5.71
N PHE A 41 -34.71 -5.31 -4.95
CA PHE A 41 -33.79 -4.29 -4.45
C PHE A 41 -32.78 -3.96 -5.57
N ALA A 42 -33.29 -3.29 -6.60
CA ALA A 42 -32.47 -2.51 -7.51
C ALA A 42 -32.26 -1.13 -6.87
N ALA A 43 -31.23 -1.00 -6.05
CA ALA A 43 -30.67 0.30 -5.69
C ALA A 43 -29.17 0.23 -6.00
N VAL A 44 -28.90 0.61 -7.24
CA VAL A 44 -27.59 0.99 -7.77
C VAL A 44 -26.86 1.84 -6.75
N LEU A 45 -25.95 1.23 -5.99
CA LEU A 45 -24.84 1.92 -5.37
C LEU A 45 -23.62 1.66 -6.25
N LEU A 46 -23.73 2.11 -7.52
CA LEU A 46 -22.56 2.40 -8.35
C LEU A 46 -21.86 3.58 -7.67
N LEU A 47 -21.12 3.27 -6.61
CA LEU A 47 -20.02 4.09 -6.16
C LEU A 47 -19.05 4.09 -7.33
N SER A 48 -19.19 5.11 -8.18
CA SER A 48 -18.18 5.47 -9.16
C SER A 48 -16.89 5.72 -8.39
N ALA A 49 -16.10 4.67 -8.22
CA ALA A 49 -14.70 4.78 -7.87
C ALA A 49 -14.04 5.47 -9.06
N ALA A 50 -14.10 6.80 -9.08
CA ALA A 50 -13.13 7.56 -9.84
C ALA A 50 -11.75 7.07 -9.34
N PRO A 51 -10.84 6.61 -10.22
CA PRO A 51 -9.49 6.38 -9.78
C PRO A 51 -9.01 7.71 -9.22
N ALA A 52 -8.76 7.74 -7.91
CA ALA A 52 -7.99 8.82 -7.33
C ALA A 52 -6.66 8.81 -8.09
N VAL A 53 -6.44 9.82 -8.92
CA VAL A 53 -5.15 10.01 -9.58
C VAL A 53 -4.21 10.38 -8.44
N ALA A 54 -3.61 9.36 -7.82
CA ALA A 54 -2.53 9.59 -6.88
C ALA A 54 -1.45 10.31 -7.69
N ALA A 55 -0.98 11.46 -7.21
CA ALA A 55 0.21 12.08 -7.77
C ALA A 55 1.31 11.02 -7.76
N GLU A 56 1.64 10.51 -8.94
CA GLU A 56 2.63 9.45 -9.09
C GLU A 56 4.02 10.08 -8.95
N TRP A 57 4.87 9.43 -8.18
CA TRP A 57 6.27 9.81 -8.09
C TRP A 57 6.89 9.65 -9.49
N PRO A 58 7.57 10.66 -10.04
CA PRO A 58 8.07 10.54 -11.40
C PRO A 58 9.19 9.51 -11.50
N SER A 59 9.53 9.11 -12.72
CA SER A 59 10.65 8.20 -12.94
C SER A 59 11.98 8.90 -12.67
N PHE A 60 12.95 8.17 -12.13
CA PHE A 60 14.33 8.67 -11.92
C PHE A 60 14.91 9.33 -13.18
N LYS A 61 14.75 8.68 -14.34
CA LYS A 61 15.20 9.16 -15.66
C LYS A 61 14.57 10.47 -16.12
N SER A 62 13.45 10.89 -15.53
CA SER A 62 12.87 12.19 -15.85
C SER A 62 13.65 13.36 -15.24
N ILE A 63 14.45 13.08 -14.22
CA ILE A 63 15.28 14.05 -13.51
C ILE A 63 16.76 13.86 -13.88
N ASP A 64 17.24 12.62 -14.00
CA ASP A 64 18.57 12.28 -14.54
C ASP A 64 18.59 12.52 -16.06
N THR A 65 18.79 13.78 -16.44
CA THR A 65 18.72 14.22 -17.84
C THR A 65 19.97 13.89 -18.64
N ASN A 66 21.11 13.72 -17.96
CA ASN A 66 22.36 13.37 -18.60
C ASN A 66 22.55 11.84 -18.73
N GLY A 67 21.78 11.05 -17.96
CA GLY A 67 21.74 9.59 -18.05
C GLY A 67 22.94 8.89 -17.43
N ASN A 68 23.61 9.51 -16.45
CA ASN A 68 24.77 8.95 -15.75
C ASN A 68 24.37 8.03 -14.58
N GLY A 69 23.08 7.86 -14.30
CA GLY A 69 22.56 7.06 -13.19
C GLY A 69 22.58 7.77 -11.84
N GLN A 70 22.82 9.09 -11.82
CA GLN A 70 22.91 9.91 -10.61
C GLN A 70 22.34 11.31 -10.86
N ILE A 71 21.41 11.75 -10.03
CA ILE A 71 20.86 13.11 -10.12
C ILE A 71 21.75 14.04 -9.32
N ASP A 72 22.39 15.01 -9.98
CA ASP A 72 23.16 16.04 -9.30
C ASP A 72 22.28 17.20 -8.79
N SER A 73 22.88 18.10 -7.98
CA SER A 73 22.16 19.27 -7.44
C SER A 73 21.61 20.23 -8.52
N VAL A 74 22.24 20.27 -9.70
CA VAL A 74 21.82 21.13 -10.82
C VAL A 74 20.59 20.53 -11.51
N GLU A 75 20.61 19.23 -11.77
CA GLU A 75 19.49 18.47 -12.31
C GLU A 75 18.30 18.48 -11.36
N TRP A 76 18.54 18.27 -10.07
CA TRP A 76 17.52 18.39 -9.04
C TRP A 76 16.88 19.78 -9.04
N ARG A 77 17.68 20.85 -8.94
CA ARG A 77 17.15 22.22 -8.90
C ARG A 77 16.32 22.59 -10.14
N LYS A 78 16.68 22.06 -11.32
CA LYS A 78 15.97 22.35 -12.57
C LYS A 78 14.65 21.59 -12.68
N ASN A 79 14.62 20.35 -12.20
CA ASN A 79 13.53 19.42 -12.50
C ASN A 79 12.67 19.06 -11.27
N SER A 80 13.06 19.43 -10.05
CA SER A 80 12.34 19.02 -8.83
C SER A 80 10.91 19.59 -8.75
N ALA A 81 10.68 20.75 -9.35
CA ALA A 81 9.33 21.31 -9.50
C ALA A 81 8.39 20.43 -10.36
N ASN A 82 8.95 19.54 -11.19
CA ASN A 82 8.18 18.64 -12.04
C ASN A 82 7.64 17.42 -11.29
N LEU A 83 8.04 17.19 -10.03
CA LEU A 83 7.57 16.04 -9.25
C LEU A 83 6.06 16.08 -8.99
N LYS A 84 5.43 17.26 -8.98
CA LYS A 84 3.99 17.44 -8.73
C LYS A 84 3.47 16.68 -7.50
N VAL A 85 4.34 16.48 -6.51
CA VAL A 85 4.00 15.92 -5.21
C VAL A 85 3.70 17.05 -4.23
N GLU A 86 2.86 16.76 -3.23
CA GLU A 86 2.46 17.76 -2.23
C GLU A 86 3.65 18.33 -1.45
N GLN A 87 4.65 17.50 -1.17
CA GLN A 87 5.87 17.87 -0.47
C GLN A 87 7.06 17.37 -1.28
N VAL A 88 7.71 18.28 -2.00
CA VAL A 88 8.96 18.00 -2.70
C VAL A 88 10.08 17.95 -1.65
N PRO A 89 10.78 16.81 -1.49
CA PRO A 89 11.91 16.75 -0.56
C PRO A 89 13.04 17.69 -1.00
N THR A 90 13.92 18.07 -0.09
CA THR A 90 15.14 18.80 -0.47
C THR A 90 16.18 17.83 -1.03
N PHE A 91 17.14 18.35 -1.79
CA PHE A 91 18.25 17.54 -2.32
C PHE A 91 19.00 16.84 -1.18
N GLU A 92 19.32 17.61 -0.13
CA GLU A 92 20.06 17.15 1.05
C GLU A 92 19.28 16.13 1.88
N ALA A 93 17.95 16.12 1.79
CA ALA A 93 17.12 15.11 2.45
C ALA A 93 17.12 13.78 1.69
N MET A 94 17.44 13.80 0.39
CA MET A 94 17.51 12.61 -0.46
C MET A 94 18.93 12.04 -0.53
N ASP A 95 19.95 12.90 -0.60
CA ASP A 95 21.38 12.54 -0.57
C ASP A 95 21.80 12.08 0.84
N ALA A 96 21.36 10.89 1.21
CA ALA A 96 21.52 10.32 2.54
C ALA A 96 22.98 9.94 2.84
N ASN A 97 23.74 9.59 1.80
CA ASN A 97 25.14 9.22 1.91
C ASN A 97 26.11 10.41 1.70
N SER A 98 25.60 11.61 1.43
CA SER A 98 26.38 12.85 1.22
C SER A 98 27.39 12.77 0.07
N THR A 99 27.00 12.10 -1.01
CA THR A 99 27.82 11.99 -2.23
C THR A 99 27.69 13.20 -3.16
N ASN A 100 26.82 14.16 -2.84
CA ASN A 100 26.40 15.25 -3.73
C ASN A 100 25.70 14.76 -5.00
N SER A 101 25.08 13.59 -4.91
CA SER A 101 24.30 12.96 -5.97
C SER A 101 23.20 12.14 -5.32
N ILE A 102 22.10 11.94 -6.04
CA ILE A 102 21.02 11.03 -5.66
C ILE A 102 21.08 9.84 -6.60
N ASP A 103 21.29 8.65 -6.05
CA ASP A 103 21.23 7.40 -6.81
C ASP A 103 19.80 6.81 -6.86
N GLU A 104 19.63 5.69 -7.57
CA GLU A 104 18.33 5.02 -7.71
C GLU A 104 17.77 4.50 -6.37
N ASP A 105 18.63 4.10 -5.43
CA ASP A 105 18.22 3.57 -4.13
C ASP A 105 17.71 4.71 -3.23
N GLU A 106 18.41 5.83 -3.20
CA GLU A 106 18.01 7.06 -2.52
C GLU A 106 16.72 7.64 -3.10
N TRP A 107 16.56 7.57 -4.43
CA TRP A 107 15.32 7.94 -5.12
C TRP A 107 14.14 7.07 -4.68
N ALA A 108 14.31 5.75 -4.66
CA ALA A 108 13.27 4.81 -4.24
C ALA A 108 12.91 4.97 -2.75
N ALA A 109 13.90 5.29 -1.90
CA ALA A 109 13.67 5.59 -0.49
C ALA A 109 12.78 6.84 -0.32
N ALA A 110 13.07 7.91 -1.08
CA ALA A 110 12.26 9.13 -1.07
C ALA A 110 10.83 8.91 -1.58
N GLU A 111 10.66 8.12 -2.66
CA GLU A 111 9.35 7.72 -3.17
C GLU A 111 8.52 7.03 -2.08
N LYS A 112 9.12 6.03 -1.42
CA LYS A 112 8.45 5.28 -0.35
C LYS A 112 8.04 6.19 0.81
N LEU A 113 8.89 7.15 1.19
CA LEU A 113 8.56 8.12 2.23
C LEU A 113 7.38 9.00 1.82
N SER A 114 7.39 9.51 0.58
CA SER A 114 6.31 10.34 0.02
C SER A 114 4.97 9.61 -0.03
N GLN A 115 4.96 8.38 -0.56
CA GLN A 115 3.76 7.53 -0.58
C GLN A 115 3.25 7.25 0.83
N SER A 116 4.16 7.02 1.79
CA SER A 116 3.79 6.73 3.17
C SER A 116 3.24 7.96 3.91
N TYR A 117 3.66 9.17 3.53
CA TYR A 117 3.09 10.43 4.01
C TYR A 117 1.69 10.62 3.45
N ALA A 118 1.51 10.46 2.13
CA ALA A 118 0.22 10.56 1.47
C ALA A 118 -0.80 9.54 2.02
N ALA A 119 -0.37 8.31 2.30
CA ALA A 119 -1.22 7.29 2.92
C ALA A 119 -1.65 7.70 4.34
N ARG A 120 -0.69 8.12 5.19
CA ARG A 120 -0.98 8.56 6.56
C ARG A 120 -1.88 9.79 6.60
N CYS A 121 -1.70 10.74 5.69
CA CYS A 121 -2.55 11.93 5.62
C CYS A 121 -3.96 11.64 5.11
N ARG A 122 -4.15 10.62 4.27
CA ARG A 122 -5.50 10.18 3.85
C ARG A 122 -6.28 9.55 5.00
N GLU A 123 -5.61 8.78 5.85
CA GLU A 123 -6.23 8.09 7.00
C GLU A 123 -6.40 9.01 8.22
N ALA A 124 -5.52 10.00 8.38
CA ALA A 124 -5.56 10.92 9.50
C ALA A 124 -6.50 12.11 9.22
N SER A 125 -7.62 12.21 9.94
CA SER A 125 -8.56 13.34 9.88
C SER A 125 -8.07 14.63 10.58
N SER A 126 -6.79 14.68 10.93
CA SER A 126 -6.21 15.66 11.84
C SER A 126 -5.63 16.88 11.13
N SER A 127 -5.68 18.03 11.81
CA SER A 127 -5.38 19.37 11.31
C SER A 127 -3.92 19.64 10.91
N TRP A 128 -3.02 18.66 10.89
CA TRP A 128 -1.62 18.83 10.50
C TRP A 128 -1.34 18.38 9.06
N CYS A 129 -2.25 17.62 8.44
CA CYS A 129 -2.27 17.37 6.99
C CYS A 129 -3.18 18.38 6.30
N LYS A 130 -2.81 19.66 6.34
CA LYS A 130 -3.67 20.77 5.86
C LYS A 130 -3.75 20.84 4.33
N ASP A 131 -2.79 20.25 3.63
CA ASP A 131 -2.59 20.42 2.19
C ASP A 131 -2.70 19.10 1.39
N ALA A 132 -3.06 17.99 2.07
CA ALA A 132 -3.11 16.64 1.47
C ALA A 132 -4.48 16.21 0.94
N LYS A 133 -5.33 17.18 0.55
CA LYS A 133 -6.71 16.96 0.14
C LYS A 133 -7.01 17.58 -1.21
#